data_AF-A0A0F9F4Y9-F1
#
_entry.id   AF-A0A0F9F4Y9-F1
#
_cell.length_a   1.000
_cell.length_b   1.000
_cell.length_c   1.000
_cell.angle_alpha   90.00
_cell.angle_beta   90.00
_cell.angle_gamma   90.00
#
_symmetry.space_group_name_H-M   'P 1'
#
loop_
_entity.id
_entity.type
_entity.pdbx_description
1 polymer ?
#
loop_
_entity_poly.entity_id
_entity_poly.type
_entity_poly.pdbx_seq_one_letter_code
_entity_poly.pdbx_strand_id
1 'polypeptide(L)' 'MKPAGGIRTSKQSLHYLAMLKETLGDDWLTPDLFRFGASSLLNDVLMQITKLRTGAYQSADYYTLD' A
#
# COMPACT_ATOMS: atom_id res chain seq x y z
N MET A 1 13.05 -5.35 -6.32
CA MET A 1 13.09 -5.83 -4.91
C MET A 1 11.69 -6.21 -4.47
N LYS A 2 11.49 -7.38 -3.84
CA LYS A 2 10.18 -7.78 -3.25
C LYS A 2 10.33 -7.78 -1.72
N PRO A 3 9.86 -6.76 -1.00
CA PRO A 3 9.92 -6.77 0.46
C PRO A 3 9.02 -7.91 0.97
N ALA A 4 9.65 -9.00 1.42
CA ALA A 4 8.98 -10.13 2.05
C ALA A 4 8.93 -9.86 3.55
N GLY A 5 7.84 -9.22 3.99
CA GLY A 5 7.64 -8.85 5.39
C GLY A 5 6.38 -8.02 5.57
N GLY A 6 5.23 -8.69 5.66
CA GLY A 6 4.03 -8.22 6.36
C GLY A 6 3.66 -6.74 6.28
N ILE A 7 3.79 -6.09 5.12
CA ILE A 7 3.26 -4.73 4.93
C ILE A 7 1.74 -4.87 4.92
N ARG A 8 1.08 -4.35 5.96
CA ARG A 8 -0.37 -4.51 6.14
C ARG A 8 -1.13 -3.21 5.96
N THR A 9 -0.46 -2.07 6.02
CA THR A 9 -1.10 -0.76 6.00
C THR A 9 -0.52 0.17 4.94
N SER A 10 -1.40 1.01 4.40
CA SER A 10 -1.14 2.13 3.49
C SER A 10 -0.06 3.07 4.03
N LYS A 11 -0.06 3.34 5.34
CA LYS A 11 0.99 4.15 5.97
C LYS A 11 2.36 3.47 5.90
N GLN A 12 2.43 2.17 6.19
CA GLN A 12 3.68 1.41 6.04
C GLN A 12 4.13 1.40 4.58
N SER A 13 3.22 1.19 3.61
CA SER A 13 3.60 1.21 2.19
C SER A 13 4.18 2.56 1.75
N LEU A 14 3.67 3.67 2.26
CA LEU A 14 4.23 4.99 2.00
C LEU A 14 5.66 5.13 2.54
N HIS A 15 5.95 4.60 3.73
CA HIS A 15 7.32 4.59 4.26
C HIS A 15 8.28 3.80 3.37
N TYR A 16 7.85 2.66 2.82
CA TYR A 16 8.65 1.89 1.85
C TYR A 16 8.88 2.65 0.55
N LEU A 17 7.85 3.31 -0.01
CA LEU A 17 8.01 4.11 -1.23
C LEU A 17 8.93 5.31 -1.01
N ALA A 18 8.83 5.98 0.15
CA ALA A 18 9.74 7.07 0.51
C ALA A 18 11.19 6.56 0.60
N MET A 19 11.43 5.47 1.31
CA MET A 19 12.76 4.86 1.40
C MET A 19 13.31 4.48 0.03
N LEU A 20 12.49 3.84 -0.81
CA LEU A 20 12.87 3.45 -2.18
C LEU A 20 13.27 4.67 -3.01
N LYS A 21 12.46 5.73 -2.98
CA LYS A 21 12.73 7.00 -3.66
C LYS A 21 14.04 7.62 -3.19
N GLU A 22 14.24 7.76 -1.88
CA GLU A 22 15.43 8.41 -1.32
C GLU A 22 16.71 7.60 -1.56
N THR A 23 16.60 6.27 -1.68
CA THR A 23 17.77 5.40 -1.82
C THR A 23 18.14 5.13 -3.28
N LEU A 24 17.14 4.96 -4.15
CA LEU A 24 17.33 4.50 -5.53
C LEU A 24 16.85 5.49 -6.58
N GLY A 25 16.19 6.58 -6.17
CA GLY A 25 15.66 7.60 -7.06
C GLY A 25 14.26 7.28 -7.62
N ASP A 26 13.71 8.23 -8.36
CA ASP A 26 12.35 8.17 -8.89
C ASP A 26 12.16 7.08 -9.97
N ASP A 27 13.21 6.75 -10.71
CA ASP A 27 13.16 5.72 -11.77
C ASP A 27 12.74 4.34 -11.24
N TRP A 28 13.00 4.08 -9.95
CA TRP A 28 12.63 2.83 -9.29
C TRP A 28 11.17 2.77 -8.83
N LEU A 29 10.42 3.88 -8.90
CA LEU A 29 8.99 3.94 -8.54
C LEU A 29 8.09 3.43 -9.68
N THR A 30 8.50 2.34 -10.32
CA THR A 30 7.77 1.69 -11.41
C THR A 30 7.44 0.25 -11.04
N PRO A 31 6.29 -0.29 -11.52
CA PRO A 31 5.89 -1.66 -11.20
C PRO A 31 6.90 -2.70 -11.71
N ASP A 32 7.69 -2.39 -12.74
CA ASP A 32 8.68 -3.33 -13.29
C ASP A 32 9.90 -3.50 -12.37
N LEU A 33 10.23 -2.49 -11.58
CA LEU A 33 11.38 -2.48 -10.68
C LEU A 33 11.00 -2.74 -9.20
N PHE A 34 9.77 -2.37 -8.81
CA PHE A 34 9.26 -2.53 -7.46
C PHE A 34 7.78 -2.93 -7.41
N ARG A 35 7.47 -3.95 -6.60
CA ARG A 35 6.09 -4.38 -6.33
C ARG A 35 5.91 -4.74 -4.86
N PHE A 36 4.74 -4.41 -4.32
CA PHE A 36 4.27 -4.97 -3.05
C PHE A 36 3.71 -6.37 -3.27
N GLY A 37 4.21 -7.34 -2.50
CA GLY A 37 3.59 -8.66 -2.40
C GLY A 37 2.86 -8.81 -1.08
N ALA A 38 1.64 -8.28 -0.97
CA ALA A 38 0.85 -8.29 0.26
C ALA A 38 -0.66 -8.40 -0.07
N SER A 39 -1.34 -9.37 0.53
CA SER A 39 -2.80 -9.57 0.39
C SER A 39 -3.58 -8.54 1.21
N SER A 40 -3.32 -8.50 2.52
CA SER A 40 -4.01 -7.59 3.46
C SER A 40 -3.79 -6.09 3.20
N LEU A 41 -2.67 -5.70 2.56
CA LEU A 41 -2.40 -4.29 2.21
C LEU A 41 -3.43 -3.73 1.23
N LEU A 42 -3.93 -4.54 0.30
CA LEU A 42 -4.89 -4.10 -0.72
C LEU A 42 -6.15 -3.53 -0.05
N ASN A 43 -6.67 -4.25 0.94
CA ASN A 43 -7.89 -3.84 1.65
C ASN A 43 -7.68 -2.53 2.41
N ASP A 44 -6.55 -2.38 3.10
CA ASP A 44 -6.27 -1.13 3.82
C ASP A 44 -6.17 0.07 2.87
N VAL A 45 -5.51 -0.09 1.71
CA VAL A 45 -5.43 0.96 0.69
C VAL A 45 -6.81 1.34 0.17
N LEU A 46 -7.65 0.34 -0.14
CA LEU A 46 -9.02 0.59 -0.60
C LEU A 46 -9.85 1.32 0.46
N MET A 47 -9.75 0.92 1.73
CA MET A 47 -10.42 1.61 2.84
C MET A 47 -10.00 3.08 2.94
N GLN A 48 -8.70 3.39 2.83
CA GLN A 48 -8.23 4.77 2.89
C GLN A 48 -8.70 5.59 1.68
N ILE A 49 -8.67 5.03 0.47
CA ILE A 49 -9.17 5.72 -0.73
C ILE A 49 -10.66 6.03 -0.59
N THR A 50 -11.46 5.05 -0.15
CA THR A 50 -12.90 5.25 0.03
C THR A 50 -13.16 6.33 1.07
N LYS A 51 -12.49 6.29 2.22
CA LYS A 51 -12.58 7.34 3.25
C LYS A 51 -12.26 8.72 2.70
N LEU A 52 -11.18 8.86 1.90
CA LEU A 52 -10.80 10.14 1.30
C LEU A 52 -11.86 10.66 0.32
N ARG A 53 -12.57 9.77 -0.39
CA ARG A 53 -13.59 10.15 -1.36
C ARG A 53 -14.94 10.47 -0.72
N THR A 54 -15.32 9.76 0.34
CA THR A 54 -16.66 9.85 0.94
C THR A 54 -16.69 10.67 2.22
N GLY A 55 -15.53 10.89 2.86
CA GLY A 55 -15.43 11.51 4.19
C GLY A 55 -15.82 10.57 5.34
N ALA A 56 -16.23 9.34 5.07
CA ALA A 56 -16.71 8.38 6.07
C ALA A 56 -15.91 7.08 6.03
N TYR A 57 -15.68 6.48 7.20
CA TYR A 57 -15.14 5.11 7.28
C TYR A 57 -16.21 4.11 6.86
N GLN A 58 -15.86 3.18 5.98
CA GLN A 58 -16.72 2.04 5.66
C GLN A 58 -16.36 0.84 6.51
N SER A 59 -17.32 -0.06 6.73
CA SER A 59 -17.06 -1.31 7.46
C SER A 59 -15.97 -2.11 6.75
N ALA A 60 -15.11 -2.76 7.54
CA ALA A 60 -14.12 -3.69 7.01
C ALA A 60 -14.77 -4.86 6.25
N ASP A 61 -16.04 -5.18 6.55
CA ASP A 61 -16.81 -6.25 5.92
C ASP A 61 -17.08 -6.04 4.41
N TYR A 62 -16.91 -4.81 3.90
CA TYR A 62 -17.03 -4.52 2.48
C TYR A 62 -15.78 -4.86 1.66
N TYR A 63 -14.69 -5.26 2.33
CA TYR A 63 -13.41 -5.58 1.71
C TYR A 63 -13.05 -7.04 1.98
N THR A 64 -12.28 -7.65 1.08
CA THR A 64 -12.02 -9.09 1.10
C THR A 64 -11.27 -9.50 2.38
N LEU A 65 -11.71 -10.55 3.06
CA LEU A 65 -11.00 -11.12 4.21
C LEU A 65 -9.97 -12.15 3.70
N ASP A 66 -8.80 -11.69 3.23
CA ASP A 66 -7.68 -12.56 2.83
C ASP A 66 -6.43 -12.30 3.67
#